data_AF-A0A931CT11-F1
#
_entry.id   AF-A0A931CT11-F1
#
_cell.length_a   1.000
_cell.length_b   1.000
_cell.length_c   1.000
_cell.angle_alpha   90.00
_cell.angle_beta   90.00
_cell.angle_gamma   90.00
#
_symmetry.space_group_name_H-M   'P 1'
#
loop_
_entity.id
_entity.type
_entity.pdbx_description
1 polymer ?
#
loop_
_entity_poly.entity_id
_entity_poly.type
_entity_poly.pdbx_seq_one_letter_code
_entity_poly.pdbx_strand_id
1 'polypeptide(L)'
;MTYFLIFLAIVVAGAVALYVVGLAKPAPGDSTAGDSTPGDSTAGERAAGQDGFTAPVANLPPVLLPEIPEPEDVDRLRFSLGLRGYRMDQVDDVLDRLRDQLAAKDARIAALEAKPPEDSAP
;
A
#
# COMPACT_ATOMS: atom_id res chain seq x y z
N MET A 1 -31.94 -21.91 -10.41
CA MET A 1 -32.32 -22.34 -9.04
C MET A 1 -31.11 -22.83 -8.24
N THR A 2 -30.32 -23.78 -8.72
CA THR A 2 -29.12 -24.30 -8.01
C THR A 2 -28.07 -23.23 -7.67
N TYR A 3 -27.75 -22.31 -8.58
CA TYR A 3 -26.79 -21.23 -8.32
C TYR A 3 -27.23 -20.27 -7.20
N PHE A 4 -28.55 -20.02 -7.09
CA PHE A 4 -29.10 -19.19 -6.02
C PHE A 4 -28.96 -19.87 -4.66
N LEU A 5 -29.18 -21.19 -4.60
CA LEU A 5 -28.98 -21.97 -3.37
C LEU A 5 -27.51 -22.03 -2.94
N ILE A 6 -26.58 -22.13 -3.89
CA ILE A 6 -25.13 -22.09 -3.60
C ILE A 6 -24.72 -20.71 -3.08
N PHE A 7 -25.19 -19.63 -3.72
CA PHE A 7 -24.92 -18.27 -3.28
C PHE A 7 -25.47 -18.02 -1.86
N LEU A 8 -26.72 -18.44 -1.61
CA LEU A 8 -27.34 -18.34 -0.29
C LEU A 8 -26.56 -19.14 0.76
N ALA A 9 -26.09 -20.35 0.42
CA ALA A 9 -25.30 -21.18 1.33
C ALA A 9 -23.97 -20.52 1.72
N ILE A 10 -23.27 -19.89 0.77
CA ILE A 10 -22.02 -19.17 1.02
C ILE A 10 -22.25 -17.95 1.93
N VAL A 11 -23.31 -17.17 1.68
CA VAL A 11 -23.67 -16.00 2.49
C VAL A 11 -24.01 -16.40 3.92
N VAL A 12 -24.82 -17.46 4.10
CA VAL A 12 -25.19 -17.96 5.43
C VAL A 12 -23.98 -18.51 6.17
N ALA A 13 -23.10 -19.27 5.51
CA ALA A 13 -21.88 -19.78 6.12
C ALA A 13 -20.94 -18.64 6.59
N GLY A 14 -20.80 -17.59 5.78
CA GLY A 14 -20.04 -16.40 6.15
C GLY A 14 -20.65 -15.67 7.35
N ALA A 15 -21.97 -15.48 7.38
CA ALA A 15 -22.66 -14.83 8.49
C ALA A 15 -22.53 -15.61 9.80
N VAL A 16 -22.66 -16.93 9.77
CA VAL A 16 -22.51 -17.80 10.95
C VAL A 16 -21.07 -17.75 11.48
N ALA A 17 -20.07 -17.81 10.61
CA ALA A 17 -18.67 -17.71 11.01
C ALA A 17 -18.37 -16.36 11.70
N LEU A 18 -18.90 -15.25 11.17
CA LEU A 18 -18.77 -13.93 11.79
C LEU A 18 -19.51 -13.84 13.13
N TYR A 19 -20.69 -14.45 13.25
CA TYR A 19 -21.46 -14.46 14.49
C TYR A 19 -20.77 -15.25 15.61
N VAL A 20 -20.18 -16.41 15.29
CA VAL A 20 -19.44 -17.25 16.25
C VAL A 20 -18.16 -16.56 16.74
N VAL A 21 -17.43 -15.89 15.85
CA VAL A 21 -16.19 -15.19 16.20
C VAL A 21 -16.47 -13.87 16.93
N GLY A 22 -17.55 -13.17 16.59
CA GLY A 22 -17.92 -11.88 17.19
C GLY A 22 -18.40 -11.95 18.66
N LEU A 23 -18.73 -13.14 19.19
CA LEU A 23 -19.18 -13.30 20.58
C LEU A 23 -18.04 -13.51 21.59
N ALA A 24 -16.79 -13.72 21.14
CA ALA A 24 -15.65 -13.92 22.03
C ALA A 24 -15.13 -12.58 22.59
N LYS A 25 -15.82 -12.05 23.61
CA LYS A 25 -15.37 -10.88 24.38
C LYS A 25 -14.25 -11.32 25.34
N PRO A 26 -13.03 -10.77 25.27
CA PRO A 26 -12.01 -11.04 26.26
C PRO A 26 -12.36 -10.28 27.55
N ALA A 27 -12.40 -10.99 28.68
CA ALA A 27 -12.55 -10.40 30.00
C ALA A 27 -11.30 -9.59 30.36
N PRO A 28 -11.42 -8.40 30.98
CA PRO A 28 -10.28 -7.65 31.46
C PRO A 28 -9.72 -8.36 32.70
N GLY A 29 -8.42 -8.70 32.64
CA GLY A 29 -7.70 -9.31 33.74
C GLY A 29 -7.55 -8.34 34.90
N ASP A 30 -7.92 -8.80 36.10
CA ASP A 30 -7.45 -8.24 37.36
C ASP A 30 -6.15 -8.95 37.74
N SER A 31 -5.07 -8.18 37.83
CA SER A 31 -3.74 -8.63 38.21
C SER A 31 -3.61 -8.65 39.72
N THR A 32 -3.68 -9.83 40.34
CA THR A 32 -3.12 -10.04 41.67
C THR A 32 -2.56 -11.44 41.85
N ALA A 33 -1.35 -11.46 42.44
CA ALA A 33 -0.73 -12.53 43.21
C ALA A 33 -0.36 -13.83 42.47
N GLY A 34 0.94 -14.10 42.47
CA GLY A 34 1.56 -15.20 41.76
C GLY A 34 1.35 -16.57 42.38
N ASP A 35 1.54 -17.57 41.53
CA ASP A 35 2.12 -18.84 41.91
C ASP A 35 2.80 -19.44 40.66
N SER A 36 3.96 -20.05 40.88
CA SER A 36 4.84 -20.59 39.85
C SER A 36 4.46 -22.02 39.51
N THR A 37 4.32 -22.34 38.22
CA THR A 37 4.40 -23.73 37.74
C THR A 37 5.11 -23.75 36.37
N PRO A 38 6.23 -24.48 36.22
CA PRO A 38 6.93 -24.62 34.96
C PRO A 38 6.44 -25.87 34.22
N GLY A 39 6.10 -25.73 32.94
CA GLY A 39 5.91 -26.87 32.05
C GLY A 39 4.84 -26.67 30.99
N ASP A 40 5.25 -26.21 29.82
CA ASP A 40 5.03 -26.89 28.54
C ASP A 40 5.58 -26.01 27.41
N SER A 41 6.68 -26.44 26.82
CA SER A 41 7.20 -25.92 25.57
C SER A 41 6.51 -26.64 24.41
N THR A 42 5.35 -26.18 23.99
CA THR A 42 4.79 -26.54 22.68
C THR A 42 4.16 -25.33 22.00
N ALA A 43 4.54 -25.16 20.73
CA ALA A 43 4.00 -24.22 19.75
C ALA A 43 4.40 -22.74 19.89
N GLY A 44 5.69 -22.48 19.67
CA GLY A 44 6.10 -21.27 18.95
C GLY A 44 5.57 -21.31 17.52
N GLU A 45 4.37 -20.80 17.30
CA GLU A 45 3.74 -20.50 15.99
C GLU A 45 2.40 -19.82 16.36
N ARG A 46 2.20 -18.51 16.27
CA ARG A 46 2.40 -17.64 15.12
C ARG A 46 2.42 -16.19 15.62
N ALA A 47 3.58 -15.76 16.10
CA ALA A 47 3.93 -14.35 16.11
C ALA A 47 4.13 -13.89 14.64
N ALA A 48 3.04 -13.77 13.90
CA ALA A 48 3.01 -13.15 12.57
C ALA A 48 1.57 -13.05 12.09
N GLY A 49 1.06 -11.83 11.99
CA GLY A 49 -0.04 -11.55 11.07
C GLY A 49 -1.34 -11.10 11.73
N GLN A 50 -1.30 -10.06 12.55
CA GLN A 50 -2.50 -9.25 12.81
C GLN A 50 -2.30 -7.74 12.78
N ASP A 51 -1.17 -7.23 12.26
CA ASP A 51 -0.99 -5.78 12.01
C ASP A 51 -1.34 -5.39 10.56
N GLY A 52 -2.31 -6.08 9.94
CA GLY A 52 -2.59 -5.99 8.50
C GLY A 52 -3.80 -5.15 8.09
N PHE A 53 -4.50 -4.49 9.01
CA PHE A 53 -5.74 -3.77 8.70
C PHE A 53 -5.71 -2.32 9.17
N THR A 54 -4.76 -1.54 8.67
CA THR A 54 -4.99 -0.11 8.50
C THR A 54 -5.81 0.07 7.24
N ALA A 55 -7.06 0.52 7.37
CA ALA A 55 -7.88 0.91 6.23
C ALA A 55 -7.09 1.92 5.37
N PRO A 56 -7.12 1.80 4.02
CA PRO A 56 -6.49 2.78 3.15
C PRO A 56 -6.95 4.18 3.55
N VAL A 57 -6.02 5.05 3.98
CA VAL A 57 -6.32 6.45 4.27
C VAL A 57 -6.62 7.15 2.95
N ALA A 58 -7.89 7.10 2.54
CA ALA A 58 -8.40 7.61 1.28
C ALA A 58 -8.61 9.14 1.28
N ASN A 59 -7.87 9.91 2.10
CA ASN A 59 -8.13 11.34 2.28
C ASN A 59 -7.08 12.28 1.69
N LEU A 60 -5.94 11.78 1.20
CA LEU A 60 -5.06 12.63 0.40
C LEU A 60 -5.62 12.66 -1.03
N PRO A 61 -5.92 13.84 -1.60
CA PRO A 61 -6.26 13.92 -3.01
C PRO A 61 -5.15 13.22 -3.80
N PRO A 62 -5.47 12.34 -4.77
CA PRO A 62 -4.46 11.77 -5.63
C PRO A 62 -3.77 12.94 -6.32
N VAL A 63 -2.55 13.26 -5.89
CA VAL A 63 -1.72 14.25 -6.58
C VAL A 63 -1.32 13.55 -7.86
N LEU A 64 -2.11 13.78 -8.91
CA LEU A 64 -1.78 13.36 -10.26
C LEU A 64 -0.70 14.31 -10.77
N LEU A 65 0.18 13.79 -11.62
CA LEU A 65 1.12 14.63 -12.34
C LEU A 65 0.34 15.68 -13.17
N PRO A 66 0.86 16.90 -13.29
CA PRO A 66 0.32 17.87 -14.24
C PRO A 66 0.49 17.37 -15.69
N GLU A 67 -0.19 18.03 -16.63
CA GLU A 67 -0.15 17.70 -18.06
C GLU A 67 1.30 17.61 -18.60
N ILE A 68 2.18 18.47 -18.06
CA ILE A 68 3.61 18.50 -18.33
C ILE A 68 4.32 18.36 -16.98
N PRO A 69 4.76 17.14 -16.59
CA PRO A 69 5.42 16.92 -15.31
C PRO A 69 6.85 17.48 -15.33
N GLU A 70 7.24 18.13 -14.23
CA GLU A 70 8.63 18.44 -13.92
C GLU A 70 9.24 17.35 -13.01
N PRO A 71 10.58 17.23 -12.93
CA PRO A 71 11.22 16.25 -12.06
C PRO A 71 10.74 16.32 -10.60
N GLU A 72 10.51 17.53 -10.09
CA GLU A 72 10.07 17.80 -8.72
C GLU A 72 8.63 17.33 -8.45
N ASP A 73 7.80 17.23 -9.49
CA ASP A 73 6.42 16.74 -9.36
C ASP A 73 6.39 15.23 -9.08
N VAL A 74 7.39 14.49 -9.57
CA VAL A 74 7.52 13.05 -9.34
C VAL A 74 7.75 12.77 -7.85
N ASP A 75 8.55 13.59 -7.18
CA ASP A 75 8.86 13.45 -5.73
C ASP A 75 7.63 13.70 -4.84
N ARG A 76 6.64 14.42 -5.37
CA ARG A 76 5.41 14.80 -4.66
C ARG A 76 4.29 13.76 -4.79
N LEU A 77 4.48 12.73 -5.62
CA LEU A 77 3.50 11.67 -5.81
C LEU A 77 3.29 10.86 -4.53
N ARG A 78 2.02 10.64 -4.18
CA ARG A 78 1.63 9.82 -3.02
C ARG A 78 0.60 8.81 -3.46
N PHE A 79 0.96 7.53 -3.38
CA PHE A 79 0.10 6.41 -3.75
C PHE A 79 -0.59 5.84 -2.51
N SER A 80 -1.87 5.49 -2.65
CA SER A 80 -2.62 4.79 -1.60
C SER A 80 -2.29 3.29 -1.60
N LEU A 81 -2.34 2.67 -0.42
CA LEU A 81 -2.11 1.24 -0.26
C LEU A 81 -3.37 0.44 -0.66
N GLY A 82 -3.20 -0.56 -1.54
CA GLY A 82 -4.28 -1.44 -2.00
C GLY A 82 -4.09 -2.89 -1.58
N LEU A 83 -5.19 -3.66 -1.50
CA LEU A 83 -5.20 -5.09 -1.10
C LEU A 83 -4.32 -5.99 -1.99
N ARG A 84 -4.04 -5.54 -3.22
CA ARG A 84 -3.01 -6.04 -4.14
C ARG A 84 -2.30 -4.82 -4.73
N GLY A 85 -1.28 -4.33 -4.02
CA GLY A 85 -0.46 -3.21 -4.46
C GLY A 85 0.85 -3.65 -5.10
N TYR A 86 1.48 -2.76 -5.87
CA TYR A 86 2.89 -2.88 -6.19
C TYR A 86 3.74 -2.71 -4.93
N ARG A 87 4.96 -3.24 -4.96
CA ARG A 87 5.91 -3.15 -3.84
C ARG A 87 6.45 -1.72 -3.77
N MET A 88 6.40 -1.10 -2.59
CA MET A 88 6.75 0.32 -2.40
C MET A 88 8.19 0.61 -2.81
N ASP A 89 9.14 -0.22 -2.38
CA ASP A 89 10.56 -0.14 -2.75
C ASP A 89 10.78 -0.14 -4.27
N GLN A 90 10.12 -1.06 -4.98
CA GLN A 90 10.25 -1.15 -6.43
C GLN A 90 9.64 0.06 -7.15
N VAL A 91 8.52 0.58 -6.63
CA VAL A 91 7.88 1.77 -7.19
C VAL A 91 8.77 2.99 -6.94
N ASP A 92 9.30 3.14 -5.72
CA ASP A 92 10.18 4.24 -5.35
C ASP A 92 11.46 4.25 -6.22
N ASP A 93 12.12 3.11 -6.39
CA ASP A 93 13.30 2.96 -7.26
C ASP A 93 13.03 3.38 -8.71
N VAL A 94 11.85 3.01 -9.23
CA VAL A 94 11.45 3.36 -10.60
C VAL A 94 11.14 4.86 -10.71
N LEU A 95 10.51 5.45 -9.70
CA LEU A 95 10.18 6.88 -9.67
C LEU A 95 11.45 7.73 -9.54
N ASP A 96 12.41 7.33 -8.71
CA ASP A 96 13.72 7.98 -8.61
C ASP A 96 14.43 7.99 -9.97
N ARG A 97 14.48 6.83 -10.63
CA ARG A 97 15.06 6.74 -11.97
C ARG A 97 14.31 7.60 -12.99
N LEU A 98 12.99 7.67 -12.90
CA LEU A 98 12.17 8.47 -13.80
C LEU A 98 12.44 9.97 -13.63
N ARG A 99 12.52 10.45 -12.38
CA ARG A 99 12.91 11.82 -12.04
C ARG A 99 14.25 12.18 -12.67
N ASP A 100 15.26 11.33 -12.45
CA ASP A 100 16.61 11.58 -12.95
C ASP A 100 16.65 11.64 -14.49
N GLN A 101 15.88 10.77 -15.16
CA GLN A 101 15.75 10.79 -16.61
C GLN A 101 15.03 12.02 -17.14
N LEU A 102 14.03 12.52 -16.42
CA LEU A 102 13.31 13.72 -16.78
C LEU A 102 14.24 14.94 -16.68
N ALA A 103 14.95 15.09 -15.56
CA ALA A 103 15.94 16.15 -15.38
C ALA A 103 17.04 16.12 -16.47
N ALA A 104 17.53 14.93 -16.84
CA ALA A 104 18.51 14.79 -17.91
C ALA A 104 17.96 15.19 -19.29
N LYS A 105 16.68 14.91 -19.58
CA LYS A 105 16.01 15.34 -20.81
C LYS A 105 15.82 16.85 -20.84
N ASP A 106 15.39 17.44 -19.73
CA ASP A 106 15.16 18.89 -19.63
C ASP A 106 16.48 19.65 -19.82
N ALA A 107 17.56 19.18 -19.18
CA ALA A 107 18.89 19.75 -19.40
C ALA A 107 19.35 19.64 -20.87
N ARG A 108 19.05 18.52 -21.53
CA ARG A 108 19.38 18.34 -22.96
C ARG A 108 18.55 19.27 -23.85
N ILE A 109 17.26 19.44 -23.57
CA ILE A 109 16.39 20.35 -24.31
C ILE A 109 16.88 21.78 -24.13
N ALA A 110 17.13 22.22 -22.90
CA ALA A 110 17.67 23.55 -22.62
C ALA A 110 19.01 23.80 -23.33
N ALA A 111 19.90 22.80 -23.39
CA ALA A 111 21.15 22.90 -24.13
C ALA A 111 20.96 23.02 -25.65
N LEU A 112 19.96 22.33 -26.21
CA LEU A 112 19.62 22.42 -27.63
C LEU A 112 18.94 23.74 -27.99
N GLU A 113 18.05 24.24 -27.12
CA GLU A 113 17.37 25.53 -27.30
C GLU A 113 18.32 26.72 -27.13
N ALA A 114 19.31 26.59 -26.23
CA ALA A 114 20.37 27.59 -26.06
C ALA A 114 21.33 27.64 -27.25
N LYS A 115 21.37 26.59 -28.09
CA LYS A 115 22.09 26.61 -29.36
C LYS A 115 21.17 27.29 -30.40
N PRO A 116 21.49 28.52 -30.86
CA PRO A 116 20.68 29.16 -31.90
C PRO A 116 20.70 28.29 -33.17
N PRO A 117 19.70 28.40 -34.06
CA PRO A 117 19.74 27.70 -35.34
C PRO A 117 20.97 28.18 -36.13
N GLU A 118 22.05 27.39 -36.10
CA GLU A 118 23.29 27.63 -36.86
C GLU A 118 23.08 27.60 -38.38
N ASP A 119 21.86 27.30 -38.84
CA ASP A 119 21.47 27.21 -40.26
C ASP A 119 20.77 28.47 -40.81
N SER A 120 20.73 29.57 -40.03
CA SER A 120 20.25 30.88 -40.52
C SER A 120 21.44 31.81 -40.83
N ALA A 121 22.21 31.51 -41.88
CA ALA A 121 23.17 32.44 -42.47
C ALA A 121 23.15 32.30 -44.01
N PRO A 122 23.43 33.40 -44.73
CA PRO A 122 22.52 34.14 -45.63
C PRO A 122 22.23 33.53 -46.99
#